data_AF-A0A8W8NQN4-F1
#
_entry.id   AF-A0A8W8NQN4-F1
#
_cell.length_a   1.000
_cell.length_b   1.000
_cell.length_c   1.000
_cell.angle_alpha   90.00
_cell.angle_beta   90.00
_cell.angle_gamma   90.00
#
_symmetry.space_group_name_H-M   'P 1'
#
loop_
_entity.id
_entity.type
_entity.pdbx_description
1 polymer ?
#
loop_
_entity_poly.entity_id
_entity_poly.type
_entity_poly.pdbx_seq_one_letter_code
_entity_poly.pdbx_strand_id
1 'polypeptide(L)'
;NNCLVYSYGIQFDFSFDDAIVKKYNCEVHSFDPSMKVGDHKHGQNVFFHATGLSGDNNPSRGTNWKMRTLQKQREELGHSKRPMDVLKVDIEEWEWMAVPQMISSGALDDVRQFAIELHITLNIEPDARKYLLGLSILKDLYDKGFRIFWTHRNLWCKFSPRNGAPQRSGCHEVSFVNINNFN
;
A
#
# COMPACT_ATOMS: atom_id res chain seq x y z
N ASN A 1 9.03 17.12 14.86
CA ASN A 1 7.89 16.19 14.71
C ASN A 1 8.46 14.96 14.02
N ASN A 2 8.33 13.76 14.60
CA ASN A 2 8.96 12.55 14.06
C ASN A 2 8.00 11.69 13.22
N CYS A 3 6.82 12.24 12.90
CA CYS A 3 5.78 11.52 12.17
C CYS A 3 6.22 11.21 10.74
N LEU A 4 6.17 9.93 10.35
CA LEU A 4 6.56 9.44 9.02
C LEU A 4 5.40 8.72 8.34
N VAL A 5 5.08 9.12 7.12
CA VAL A 5 4.00 8.54 6.32
C VAL A 5 4.47 8.18 4.93
N TYR A 6 4.19 6.95 4.49
CA TYR A 6 4.40 6.52 3.10
C TYR A 6 3.04 6.31 2.43
N SER A 7 2.88 6.82 1.22
CA SER A 7 1.66 6.74 0.41
C SER A 7 2.02 6.24 -1.00
N TYR A 8 1.48 5.08 -1.38
CA TYR A 8 1.73 4.47 -2.69
C TYR A 8 0.48 4.53 -3.57
N GLY A 9 0.69 4.72 -4.88
CA GLY A 9 -0.36 4.89 -5.91
C GLY A 9 -1.08 6.21 -5.75
N ILE A 10 -0.39 7.26 -6.19
CA ILE A 10 -0.90 8.62 -6.02
C ILE A 10 -1.84 8.98 -7.15
N GLN A 11 -1.56 8.55 -8.38
CA GLN A 11 -2.36 8.84 -9.56
C GLN A 11 -2.71 10.34 -9.70
N PHE A 12 -1.78 11.22 -9.35
CA PHE A 12 -1.95 12.68 -9.27
C PHE A 12 -2.92 13.20 -8.20
N ASP A 13 -3.48 12.35 -7.35
CA ASP A 13 -4.29 12.74 -6.19
C ASP A 13 -3.45 12.73 -4.90
N PHE A 14 -2.93 13.90 -4.53
CA PHE A 14 -2.19 14.12 -3.29
C PHE A 14 -3.09 14.55 -2.11
N SER A 15 -4.42 14.46 -2.23
CA SER A 15 -5.34 15.01 -1.23
C SER A 15 -5.14 14.40 0.17
N PHE A 16 -4.88 13.08 0.24
CA PHE A 16 -4.53 12.40 1.48
C PHE A 16 -3.21 12.93 2.06
N ASP A 17 -2.16 12.96 1.24
CA ASP A 17 -0.80 13.37 1.60
C ASP A 17 -0.78 14.81 2.14
N ASP A 18 -1.43 15.73 1.43
CA ASP A 18 -1.55 17.13 1.82
C ASP A 18 -2.40 17.30 3.09
N ALA A 19 -3.47 16.51 3.26
CA ALA A 19 -4.28 16.54 4.48
C ALA A 19 -3.50 16.07 5.71
N ILE A 20 -2.65 15.05 5.58
CA ILE A 20 -1.76 14.58 6.65
C ILE A 20 -0.79 15.69 7.07
N VAL A 21 -0.13 16.35 6.11
CA VAL A 21 0.77 17.48 6.42
C VAL A 21 0.00 18.61 7.08
N LYS A 22 -1.16 19.00 6.55
CA LYS A 22 -1.98 20.09 7.09
C LYS A 22 -2.45 19.83 8.52
N LYS A 23 -2.82 18.58 8.83
CA LYS A 23 -3.41 18.22 10.13
C LYS A 23 -2.36 17.88 11.19
N TYR A 24 -1.30 17.19 10.80
CA TYR A 24 -0.34 16.59 11.72
C TYR A 24 1.10 17.03 11.50
N ASN A 25 1.39 17.80 10.44
CA ASN A 25 2.73 18.26 10.08
C ASN A 25 3.77 17.11 9.99
N CYS A 26 3.35 15.98 9.43
CA CYS A 26 4.20 14.81 9.20
C CYS A 26 5.14 15.00 8.02
N GLU A 27 6.20 14.19 7.97
CA GLU A 27 7.00 13.95 6.78
C GLU A 27 6.31 12.88 5.93
N VAL A 28 5.95 13.22 4.69
CA VAL A 28 5.17 12.36 3.80
C VAL A 28 5.98 12.03 2.55
N HIS A 29 6.09 10.74 2.24
CA HIS A 29 6.71 10.24 1.02
C HIS A 29 5.64 9.60 0.14
N SER A 30 5.43 10.17 -1.03
CA SER A 30 4.42 9.77 -2.00
C SER A 30 5.09 9.05 -3.16
N PHE A 31 4.57 7.91 -3.58
CA PHE A 31 5.25 7.01 -4.52
C PHE A 31 4.33 6.61 -5.66
N ASP A 32 4.73 6.90 -6.90
CA ASP A 32 4.02 6.43 -8.08
C ASP A 32 4.94 6.40 -9.32
N PRO A 33 5.28 5.21 -9.86
CA PRO A 33 6.12 5.12 -11.04
C PRO A 33 5.39 5.49 -12.34
N SER A 34 4.06 5.54 -12.34
CA SER A 34 3.24 5.71 -13.54
C SER A 34 3.04 7.17 -13.95
N MET A 35 3.25 8.12 -13.03
CA MET A 35 2.97 9.55 -13.25
C MET A 35 3.93 10.26 -14.22
N LYS A 36 5.10 9.68 -14.52
CA LYS A 36 6.08 10.24 -15.49
C LYS A 36 6.53 11.69 -15.22
N VAL A 37 6.52 12.11 -13.96
CA VAL A 37 6.94 13.47 -13.54
C VAL A 37 8.33 13.52 -12.87
N GLY A 38 8.93 12.36 -12.59
CA GLY A 38 10.20 12.27 -11.87
C GLY A 38 10.09 12.64 -10.38
N ASP A 39 11.16 12.40 -9.63
CA ASP A 39 11.23 12.73 -8.20
C ASP A 39 11.20 14.25 -8.01
N HIS A 40 10.33 14.74 -7.12
CA HIS A 40 10.22 16.16 -6.84
C HIS A 40 9.60 16.42 -5.47
N LYS A 41 9.74 17.66 -5.01
CA LYS A 41 9.05 18.13 -3.81
C LYS A 41 7.67 18.67 -4.22
N HIS A 42 6.61 17.94 -3.89
CA HIS A 42 5.22 18.33 -4.19
C HIS A 42 4.77 19.49 -3.30
N GLY A 43 4.99 19.35 -1.99
CA GLY A 43 4.55 20.30 -0.97
C GLY A 43 5.60 20.53 0.11
N GLN A 44 5.26 21.27 1.16
CA GLN A 44 6.21 21.65 2.22
C GLN A 44 6.93 20.44 2.83
N ASN A 45 6.18 19.39 3.18
CA ASN A 45 6.68 18.13 3.73
C ASN A 45 6.17 16.91 2.94
N VAL A 46 5.86 17.10 1.65
CA VAL A 46 5.45 16.02 0.74
C VAL A 46 6.53 15.84 -0.33
N PHE A 47 7.15 14.67 -0.33
CA PHE A 47 8.24 14.30 -1.23
C PHE A 47 7.75 13.19 -2.16
N PHE A 48 7.67 13.49 -3.45
CA PHE A 48 7.24 12.53 -4.46
C PHE A 48 8.42 11.76 -5.05
N HIS A 49 8.24 10.46 -5.23
CA HIS A 49 9.19 9.52 -5.80
C HIS A 49 8.56 8.77 -6.97
N ALA A 50 9.18 8.81 -8.14
CA ALA A 50 8.79 8.04 -9.33
C ALA A 50 9.28 6.57 -9.22
N THR A 51 9.00 5.94 -8.08
CA THR A 51 9.38 4.57 -7.73
C THR A 51 8.14 3.78 -7.32
N GLY A 52 8.01 2.54 -7.79
CA GLY A 52 6.94 1.64 -7.40
C GLY A 52 7.32 0.68 -6.26
N LEU A 53 6.30 0.14 -5.61
CA LEU A 53 6.43 -0.90 -4.58
C LEU A 53 6.27 -2.29 -5.20
N SER A 54 7.17 -3.21 -4.89
CA SER A 54 7.10 -4.60 -5.37
C SER A 54 7.71 -5.59 -4.37
N GLY A 55 7.69 -6.87 -4.73
CA GLY A 55 8.34 -7.95 -3.97
C GLY A 55 9.84 -8.11 -4.21
N ASP A 56 10.45 -7.31 -5.07
CA ASP A 56 11.90 -7.32 -5.33
C ASP A 56 12.43 -5.91 -5.66
N ASN A 57 13.70 -5.80 -6.08
CA ASN A 57 14.30 -4.52 -6.45
C ASN A 57 14.56 -4.39 -7.96
N ASN A 58 13.98 -5.29 -8.75
CA ASN A 58 14.18 -5.32 -10.19
C ASN A 58 13.23 -4.33 -10.87
N PRO A 59 13.61 -3.75 -12.01
CA PRO A 59 12.68 -2.97 -12.82
C PRO A 59 11.46 -3.81 -13.23
N SER A 60 10.30 -3.17 -13.36
CA SER A 60 9.11 -3.87 -13.85
C SER A 60 9.32 -4.34 -15.29
N ARG A 61 8.80 -5.54 -15.61
CA ARG A 61 8.78 -6.03 -16.99
C ARG A 61 7.79 -5.20 -17.81
N GLY A 62 8.17 -4.82 -19.03
CA GLY A 62 7.31 -4.07 -19.95
C GLY A 62 7.37 -2.55 -19.76
N THR A 63 7.11 -2.03 -18.56
CA THR A 63 7.14 -0.58 -18.30
C THR A 63 8.52 -0.04 -17.92
N ASN A 64 9.45 -0.91 -17.49
CA ASN A 64 10.79 -0.54 -17.03
C ASN A 64 10.78 0.50 -15.89
N TRP A 65 9.75 0.48 -15.06
CA TRP A 65 9.65 1.34 -13.89
C TRP A 65 10.67 0.92 -12.83
N LYS A 66 11.22 1.89 -12.11
CA LYS A 66 12.03 1.61 -10.92
C LYS A 66 11.10 1.03 -9.85
N MET A 67 11.28 -0.25 -9.52
CA MET A 67 10.55 -0.91 -8.43
C MET A 67 11.49 -1.24 -7.29
N ARG A 68 10.96 -1.18 -6.07
CA ARG A 68 11.71 -1.46 -4.84
C ARG A 68 10.82 -2.12 -3.80
N THR A 69 11.41 -2.97 -2.97
CA THR A 69 10.75 -3.42 -1.73
C THR A 69 10.60 -2.26 -0.75
N LEU A 70 9.64 -2.35 0.19
CA LEU A 70 9.48 -1.33 1.24
C LEU A 70 10.77 -1.15 2.05
N GLN A 71 11.44 -2.26 2.39
CA GLN A 71 12.72 -2.25 3.10
C GLN A 71 13.77 -1.44 2.34
N LYS A 72 13.91 -1.67 1.03
CA LYS A 72 14.91 -0.97 0.23
C LYS A 72 14.61 0.53 0.11
N GLN A 73 13.34 0.90 -0.03
CA GLN A 73 12.94 2.31 -0.06
C GLN A 73 13.21 3.01 1.26
N ARG A 74 12.95 2.34 2.40
CA ARG A 74 13.31 2.85 3.72
C ARG A 74 14.82 3.02 3.86
N GLU A 75 15.64 2.10 3.34
CA GLU A 75 17.10 2.26 3.31
C GLU A 75 17.56 3.44 2.45
N GLU A 76 17.07 3.53 1.20
CA GLU A 76 17.44 4.61 0.27
C GLU A 76 17.10 6.00 0.82
N LEU A 77 16.05 6.10 1.64
CA LEU A 77 15.59 7.34 2.27
C LEU A 77 16.15 7.57 3.69
N GLY A 78 16.95 6.65 4.23
CA GLY A 78 17.52 6.77 5.59
C GLY A 78 16.51 6.50 6.72
N HIS A 79 15.44 5.78 6.44
CA HIS A 79 14.31 5.49 7.33
C HIS A 79 14.31 4.06 7.89
N SER A 80 15.39 3.29 7.73
CA SER A 80 15.47 1.88 8.17
C SER A 80 15.23 1.66 9.68
N LYS A 81 15.47 2.67 10.51
CA LYS A 81 15.28 2.62 11.97
C LYS A 81 14.21 3.60 12.47
N ARG A 82 13.44 4.18 11.55
CA ARG A 82 12.38 5.15 11.88
C ARG A 82 11.04 4.44 11.83
N PRO A 83 10.30 4.35 12.95
CA PRO A 83 8.92 3.87 12.94
C PRO A 83 8.07 4.64 11.94
N MET A 84 7.11 3.96 11.33
CA MET A 84 6.20 4.55 10.35
C MET A 84 4.81 4.66 10.96
N ASP A 85 4.27 5.88 10.98
CA ASP A 85 2.96 6.15 11.58
C ASP A 85 1.84 5.64 10.68
N VAL A 86 1.96 5.87 9.37
CA VAL A 86 0.97 5.43 8.39
C VAL A 86 1.66 4.92 7.13
N LEU A 87 1.27 3.73 6.71
CA LEU A 87 1.53 3.18 5.39
C LEU A 87 0.21 3.12 4.63
N LYS A 88 0.06 3.88 3.54
CA LYS A 88 -1.06 3.77 2.60
C LYS A 88 -0.57 3.06 1.32
N VAL A 89 -1.25 2.00 0.90
CA VAL A 89 -0.89 1.22 -0.30
C VAL A 89 -2.12 1.01 -1.19
N ASP A 90 -2.01 1.48 -2.42
CA ASP A 90 -2.96 1.24 -3.50
C ASP A 90 -2.08 1.13 -4.75
N ILE A 91 -1.85 -0.07 -5.29
CA ILE A 91 -0.80 -0.29 -6.31
C ILE A 91 -1.23 -1.26 -7.41
N GLU A 92 -2.53 -1.34 -7.71
CA GLU A 92 -3.05 -1.99 -8.93
C GLU A 92 -2.53 -3.43 -9.13
N GLU A 93 -2.89 -4.34 -8.22
CA GLU A 93 -2.50 -5.75 -8.17
C GLU A 93 -1.03 -6.05 -7.79
N TRP A 94 -0.17 -5.04 -7.61
CA TRP A 94 1.19 -5.29 -7.11
C TRP A 94 1.22 -5.70 -5.63
N GLU A 95 0.09 -5.58 -4.90
CA GLU A 95 -0.03 -6.01 -3.51
C GLU A 95 0.30 -7.50 -3.34
N TRP A 96 -0.03 -8.33 -4.34
CA TRP A 96 0.19 -9.77 -4.32
C TRP A 96 1.66 -10.18 -4.23
N MET A 97 2.58 -9.29 -4.63
CA MET A 97 4.02 -9.49 -4.46
C MET A 97 4.58 -8.64 -3.32
N ALA A 98 4.11 -7.41 -3.17
CA ALA A 98 4.62 -6.48 -2.17
C ALA A 98 4.27 -6.93 -0.74
N VAL A 99 2.99 -7.25 -0.46
CA VAL A 99 2.55 -7.52 0.92
C VAL A 99 3.19 -8.76 1.51
N PRO A 100 3.26 -9.92 0.82
CA PRO A 100 3.99 -11.07 1.34
C PRO A 100 5.46 -10.77 1.62
N GLN A 101 6.12 -9.99 0.74
CA GLN A 101 7.52 -9.58 0.95
C GLN A 101 7.66 -8.66 2.18
N MET A 102 6.75 -7.71 2.37
CA MET A 102 6.75 -6.79 3.51
C MET A 102 6.55 -7.56 4.83
N ILE A 103 5.67 -8.57 4.82
CA ILE A 103 5.45 -9.49 5.96
C ILE A 103 6.71 -10.30 6.26
N SER A 104 7.30 -10.95 5.25
CA SER A 104 8.42 -11.87 5.43
C SER A 104 9.72 -11.18 5.79
N SER A 105 9.93 -9.94 5.33
CA SER A 105 11.15 -9.15 5.62
C SER A 105 11.10 -8.41 6.96
N GLY A 106 9.95 -8.39 7.64
CA GLY A 106 9.76 -7.58 8.85
C GLY A 106 9.59 -6.09 8.57
N ALA A 107 9.42 -5.67 7.31
CA ALA A 107 9.30 -4.26 6.94
C ALA A 107 8.06 -3.56 7.54
N LEU A 108 7.08 -4.34 8.04
CA LEU A 108 5.88 -3.86 8.71
C LEU A 108 5.98 -3.81 10.25
N ASP A 109 7.07 -4.29 10.84
CA ASP A 109 7.15 -4.54 12.29
C ASP A 109 6.95 -3.26 13.12
N ASP A 110 7.45 -2.13 12.61
CA ASP A 110 7.35 -0.80 13.23
C ASP A 110 6.38 0.13 12.49
N VAL A 111 5.46 -0.43 11.70
CA VAL A 111 4.34 0.30 11.10
C VAL A 111 3.16 0.31 12.10
N ARG A 112 2.65 1.51 12.42
CA ARG A 112 1.54 1.70 13.39
C ARG A 112 0.17 1.54 12.76
N GLN A 113 -0.05 2.15 11.60
CA GLN A 113 -1.29 2.03 10.83
C GLN A 113 -0.98 1.63 9.39
N PHE A 114 -1.75 0.68 8.88
CA PHE A 114 -1.62 0.20 7.51
C PHE A 114 -2.98 0.30 6.83
N ALA A 115 -3.10 1.19 5.85
CA ALA A 115 -4.26 1.31 4.98
C ALA A 115 -3.89 0.73 3.61
N ILE A 116 -4.68 -0.22 3.11
CA ILE A 116 -4.39 -0.88 1.85
C ILE A 116 -5.67 -1.09 1.04
N GLU A 117 -5.60 -0.87 -0.27
CA GLU A 117 -6.58 -1.43 -1.21
C GLU A 117 -6.14 -2.80 -1.70
N LEU A 118 -6.92 -3.83 -1.42
CA LEU A 118 -6.69 -5.19 -1.91
C LEU A 118 -7.40 -5.38 -3.25
N HIS A 119 -6.62 -5.40 -4.33
CA HIS A 119 -7.06 -5.68 -5.70
C HIS A 119 -7.24 -7.18 -5.96
N ILE A 120 -8.34 -7.78 -5.49
CA ILE A 120 -8.71 -9.19 -5.77
C ILE A 120 -8.96 -9.39 -7.26
N THR A 121 -9.66 -8.46 -7.91
CA THR A 121 -9.81 -8.43 -9.36
C THR A 121 -10.25 -7.06 -9.81
N LEU A 122 -9.89 -6.68 -11.03
CA LEU A 122 -10.33 -5.43 -11.64
C LEU A 122 -11.68 -5.57 -12.36
N ASN A 123 -11.97 -6.72 -12.97
CA ASN A 123 -13.17 -6.90 -13.80
C ASN A 123 -13.64 -8.36 -14.03
N ILE A 124 -12.78 -9.36 -13.82
CA ILE A 124 -13.08 -10.77 -14.11
C ILE A 124 -13.21 -11.55 -12.80
N GLU A 125 -14.19 -12.44 -12.69
CA GLU A 125 -14.32 -13.29 -11.52
C GLU A 125 -13.01 -14.06 -11.23
N PRO A 126 -12.41 -13.89 -10.04
CA PRO A 126 -11.11 -14.44 -9.71
C PRO A 126 -11.21 -15.93 -9.36
N ASP A 127 -10.13 -16.66 -9.59
CA ASP A 127 -9.98 -18.06 -9.19
C ASP A 127 -10.00 -18.20 -7.65
N ALA A 128 -10.52 -19.33 -7.15
CA ALA A 128 -10.56 -19.64 -5.71
C ALA A 128 -9.21 -19.44 -5.00
N ARG A 129 -8.08 -19.72 -5.68
CA ARG A 129 -6.72 -19.52 -5.17
C ARG A 129 -6.44 -18.07 -4.81
N LYS A 130 -7.00 -17.09 -5.52
CA LYS A 130 -6.78 -15.66 -5.23
C LYS A 130 -7.46 -15.25 -3.93
N TYR A 131 -8.65 -15.81 -3.65
CA TYR A 131 -9.30 -15.64 -2.34
C TYR A 131 -8.52 -16.29 -1.21
N LEU A 132 -8.01 -17.52 -1.43
CA LEU A 132 -7.17 -18.20 -0.43
C LEU A 132 -5.90 -17.41 -0.12
N LEU A 133 -5.26 -16.82 -1.13
CA LEU A 133 -4.10 -15.95 -0.96
C LEU A 133 -4.45 -14.69 -0.16
N GLY A 134 -5.57 -14.03 -0.49
CA GLY A 134 -6.06 -12.87 0.28
C GLY A 134 -6.32 -13.22 1.75
N LEU A 135 -6.95 -14.36 2.03
CA LEU A 135 -7.16 -14.85 3.39
C LEU A 135 -5.84 -15.14 4.12
N SER A 136 -4.85 -15.70 3.42
CA SER A 136 -3.51 -15.91 3.99
C SER A 136 -2.87 -14.59 4.40
N ILE A 137 -2.90 -13.58 3.52
CA ILE A 137 -2.37 -12.23 3.81
C ILE A 137 -3.07 -11.64 5.05
N LEU A 138 -4.40 -11.72 5.12
CA LEU A 138 -5.15 -11.21 6.27
C LEU A 138 -4.75 -11.93 7.57
N LYS A 139 -4.63 -13.26 7.52
CA LYS A 139 -4.17 -14.06 8.67
C LYS A 139 -2.77 -13.64 9.10
N ASP A 140 -1.83 -13.52 8.18
CA ASP A 140 -0.44 -13.19 8.48
C ASP A 140 -0.30 -11.76 9.03
N LEU A 141 -1.08 -10.81 8.52
CA LEU A 141 -1.18 -9.47 9.12
C LEU A 141 -1.71 -9.52 10.57
N TYR A 142 -2.72 -10.36 10.83
CA TYR A 142 -3.25 -10.56 12.18
C TYR A 142 -2.20 -11.16 13.12
N ASP A 143 -1.42 -12.13 12.66
CA ASP A 143 -0.33 -12.72 13.44
C ASP A 143 0.77 -11.70 13.76
N LYS A 144 0.98 -10.71 12.89
CA LYS A 144 1.89 -9.56 13.15
C LYS A 144 1.31 -8.46 14.05
N GLY A 145 0.07 -8.61 14.52
CA GLY A 145 -0.58 -7.66 15.42
C GLY A 145 -1.48 -6.63 14.74
N PHE A 146 -1.64 -6.66 13.42
CA PHE A 146 -2.58 -5.78 12.74
C PHE A 146 -4.03 -6.21 13.00
N ARG A 147 -4.91 -5.26 13.26
CA ARG A 147 -6.35 -5.47 13.45
C ARG A 147 -7.13 -4.51 12.57
N ILE A 148 -8.07 -5.06 11.81
CA ILE A 148 -8.97 -4.26 10.98
C ILE A 148 -9.84 -3.42 11.91
N PHE A 149 -9.89 -2.11 11.68
CA PHE A 149 -10.82 -1.21 12.34
C PHE A 149 -11.81 -0.56 11.36
N TRP A 150 -11.53 -0.62 10.05
CA TRP A 150 -12.41 -0.08 9.02
C TRP A 150 -12.22 -0.79 7.69
N THR A 151 -13.31 -0.93 6.92
CA THR A 151 -13.30 -1.46 5.56
C THR A 151 -14.27 -0.68 4.68
N HIS A 152 -13.93 -0.50 3.41
CA HIS A 152 -14.81 0.06 2.41
C HIS A 152 -14.70 -0.71 1.10
N ARG A 153 -15.83 -0.83 0.40
CA ARG A 153 -15.90 -1.52 -0.89
C ARG A 153 -15.65 -0.50 -1.97
N ASN A 154 -14.61 -0.68 -2.75
CA ASN A 154 -14.39 0.14 -3.93
C ASN A 154 -15.29 -0.37 -5.07
N LEU A 155 -16.23 0.46 -5.50
CA LEU A 155 -17.22 0.12 -6.51
C LEU A 155 -16.71 0.32 -7.95
N TRP A 156 -15.46 0.73 -8.15
CA TRP A 156 -14.84 0.84 -9.46
C TRP A 156 -14.39 -0.51 -10.01
N CYS A 157 -13.94 -1.42 -9.15
CA CYS A 157 -13.53 -2.78 -9.54
C CYS A 157 -14.70 -3.78 -9.48
N LYS A 158 -15.77 -3.59 -10.25
CA LYS A 158 -16.89 -4.54 -10.25
C LYS A 158 -16.63 -5.72 -11.19
N PHE A 159 -17.04 -6.91 -10.77
CA PHE A 159 -17.09 -8.09 -11.63
C PHE A 159 -18.44 -8.80 -11.55
N SER A 160 -18.79 -9.48 -12.64
CA SER A 160 -19.99 -10.31 -12.74
C SER A 160 -19.65 -11.78 -12.45
N PRO A 161 -20.20 -12.38 -11.39
CA PRO A 161 -20.04 -13.81 -11.11
C PRO A 161 -20.56 -14.69 -12.25
N ARG A 162 -19.85 -15.79 -12.58
CA ARG A 162 -20.23 -16.74 -13.64
C ARG A 162 -21.55 -17.45 -13.37
N ASN A 163 -21.93 -17.58 -12.10
CA ASN A 163 -23.18 -18.22 -11.69
C ASN A 163 -24.41 -17.31 -11.83
N GLY A 164 -24.27 -16.11 -12.40
CA GLY A 164 -25.38 -15.16 -12.57
C GLY A 164 -25.80 -14.43 -11.29
N ALA A 165 -25.04 -14.56 -10.19
CA ALA A 165 -25.27 -13.79 -8.98
C ALA A 165 -25.06 -12.28 -9.21
N PRO A 166 -25.57 -11.40 -8.32
CA PRO A 166 -25.34 -9.96 -8.41
C PRO A 166 -23.86 -9.61 -8.46
N GLN A 167 -23.55 -8.49 -9.13
CA GLN A 167 -22.19 -7.96 -9.23
C GLN A 167 -21.54 -7.81 -7.85
N ARG A 168 -20.26 -8.12 -7.79
CA ARG A 168 -19.44 -8.00 -6.58
C ARG A 168 -18.32 -7.00 -6.82
N SER A 169 -17.81 -6.44 -5.73
CA SER A 169 -16.58 -5.65 -5.79
C SER A 169 -15.37 -6.60 -5.67
N GLY A 170 -14.37 -6.35 -6.50
CA GLY A 170 -13.07 -6.99 -6.51
C GLY A 170 -11.99 -6.17 -5.80
N CYS A 171 -12.28 -4.94 -5.36
CA CYS A 171 -11.32 -4.08 -4.66
C CYS A 171 -11.88 -3.65 -3.30
N HIS A 172 -11.08 -3.81 -2.26
CA HIS A 172 -11.49 -3.51 -0.90
C HIS A 172 -10.42 -2.69 -0.21
N GLU A 173 -10.79 -1.48 0.21
CA GLU A 173 -10.01 -0.66 1.11
C GLU A 173 -10.13 -1.25 2.52
N VAL A 174 -9.00 -1.55 3.14
CA VAL A 174 -8.91 -2.14 4.48
C VAL A 174 -7.92 -1.33 5.30
N SER A 175 -8.38 -0.83 6.44
CA SER A 175 -7.54 -0.08 7.38
C SER A 175 -7.28 -0.90 8.64
N PHE A 176 -5.99 -1.03 8.95
CA PHE A 176 -5.47 -1.77 10.08
C PHE A 176 -4.75 -0.86 11.07
N VAL A 177 -4.86 -1.20 12.35
CA VAL A 177 -4.00 -0.67 13.42
C VAL A 177 -3.14 -1.80 13.98
N ASN A 178 -1.86 -1.54 14.24
CA ASN A 178 -0.94 -2.51 14.84
C ASN A 178 -0.99 -2.41 16.36
N ILE A 179 -1.48 -3.47 17.02
CA ILE A 179 -1.68 -3.47 18.47
C ILE A 179 -0.39 -3.67 19.28
N ASN A 180 0.72 -3.99 18.62
CA ASN A 180 2.01 -4.14 19.26
C ASN A 180 2.73 -2.79 19.44
N ASN A 181 2.27 -1.72 18.75
CA ASN A 181 2.99 -0.45 18.62
C ASN A 181 2.28 0.73 19.33
N PHE A 182 1.58 0.46 20.44
CA PHE A 182 0.87 1.48 21.25
C PHE A 182 1.69 2.10 22.38
N ASN A 183 2.96 1.68 22.56
CA ASN A 183 3.84 2.15 23.62
C ASN A 183 4.83 3.21 23.13
#